data_AF-A0A353P4E2-F1
#
_entry.id   AF-A0A353P4E2-F1
#
_cell.length_a   1.000
_cell.length_b   1.000
_cell.length_c   1.000
_cell.angle_alpha   90.00
_cell.angle_beta   90.00
_cell.angle_gamma   90.00
#
_symmetry.space_group_name_H-M   'P 1'
#
loop_
_entity.id
_entity.type
_entity.pdbx_description
1 polymer ?
#
loop_
_entity_poly.entity_id
_entity_poly.type
_entity_poly.pdbx_seq_one_letter_code
_entity_poly.pdbx_strand_id
1 'polypeptide(L)' 'MNIYKKQDIVSFIRRQGRLPTDQFGQILPAGDLLLWFELDKCLTRLEQEIIKKELAAMAEAQDALEKLRIIERSRTNLSS' A
#
# COMPACT_ATOMS: atom_id res chain seq x y z
N MET A 1 -0.98 14.59 13.13
CA MET A 1 0.32 13.86 13.19
C MET A 1 1.43 14.77 12.70
N ASN A 2 2.63 14.70 13.28
CA ASN A 2 3.80 15.40 12.75
C ASN A 2 4.19 14.83 11.37
N ILE A 3 4.63 15.68 10.44
CA ILE A 3 5.07 15.29 9.09
C ILE A 3 6.21 14.28 9.12
N TYR A 4 7.18 14.42 10.05
CA TYR A 4 8.33 13.50 10.15
C TYR A 4 7.86 12.09 10.54
N LYS A 5 7.01 11.98 11.56
CA LYS A 5 6.40 10.69 11.96
C LYS A 5 5.64 10.03 10.80
N LYS A 6 4.93 10.83 9.99
CA LYS A 6 4.25 10.31 8.78
C LYS A 6 5.25 9.76 7.77
N GLN A 7 6.29 10.53 7.47
CA GLN A 7 7.33 10.15 6.52
C GLN A 7 8.08 8.90 6.98
N ASP A 8 8.35 8.76 8.28
CA ASP A 8 9.01 7.58 8.84
C ASP A 8 8.15 6.33 8.67
N ILE A 9 6.84 6.41 8.97
CA ILE A 9 5.91 5.29 8.79
C ILE A 9 5.80 4.90 7.33
N VAL A 10 5.60 5.87 6.43
CA VAL A 10 5.50 5.60 4.98
C VAL A 10 6.82 5.02 4.45
N SER A 11 7.95 5.53 4.91
CA SER A 11 9.27 5.02 4.53
C SER A 11 9.49 3.60 5.05
N PHE A 12 9.07 3.31 6.27
CA PHE A 12 9.11 1.97 6.84
C PHE A 12 8.29 0.99 6.01
N ILE A 13 7.04 1.33 5.66
CA ILE A 13 6.17 0.48 4.83
C ILE A 13 6.81 0.24 3.45
N ARG A 14 7.31 1.29 2.80
CA ARG A 14 7.97 1.18 1.48
C ARG A 14 9.20 0.27 1.49
N ARG A 15 9.95 0.26 2.58
CA ARG A 15 11.13 -0.63 2.73
C ARG A 15 10.77 -2.11 2.81
N GLN A 16 9.54 -2.45 3.19
CA GLN A 16 9.04 -3.84 3.20
C GLN A 16 8.73 -4.36 1.79
N GLY A 17 8.70 -3.49 0.77
CA GLY A 17 8.43 -3.86 -0.61
C GLY A 17 6.95 -3.79 -0.96
N ARG A 18 6.40 -4.90 -1.48
CA ARG A 18 4.99 -4.95 -1.93
C ARG A 18 4.06 -4.93 -0.72
N LEU A 19 2.94 -4.23 -0.86
CA LEU A 19 1.87 -4.29 0.13
C LEU A 19 1.32 -5.71 0.26
N PRO A 20 0.99 -6.15 1.49
CA PRO A 20 0.32 -7.42 1.76
C PRO A 20 -0.96 -7.58 0.94
N THR A 21 -1.22 -8.81 0.51
CA THR A 21 -2.41 -9.19 -0.25
C THR A 21 -3.21 -10.25 0.48
N ASP A 22 -4.50 -10.35 0.15
CA ASP A 22 -5.36 -11.44 0.58
C ASP A 22 -5.07 -12.75 -0.18
N GLN A 23 -5.85 -13.78 0.11
CA GLN A 23 -5.77 -15.10 -0.56
C GLN A 23 -6.08 -15.06 -2.06
N PHE A 24 -6.71 -13.99 -2.56
CA PHE A 24 -7.03 -13.78 -3.97
C PHE A 24 -5.98 -12.89 -4.67
N GLY A 25 -4.92 -12.48 -3.96
CA GLY A 25 -3.88 -11.60 -4.49
C GLY A 25 -4.28 -10.13 -4.55
N GLN A 26 -5.41 -9.72 -3.95
CA GLN A 26 -5.81 -8.31 -3.86
C GLN A 26 -5.10 -7.64 -2.69
N ILE A 27 -4.65 -6.41 -2.88
CA ILE A 27 -4.01 -5.65 -1.79
C ILE A 27 -5.00 -5.47 -0.65
N LEU A 28 -4.55 -5.72 0.58
CA LEU A 28 -5.41 -5.60 1.76
C LEU A 28 -6.01 -4.19 1.87
N PRO A 29 -7.26 -4.05 2.36
CA PRO A 29 -7.85 -2.75 2.68
C PRO A 29 -6.98 -1.96 3.66
N ALA A 30 -7.06 -0.63 3.61
CA ALA A 30 -6.24 0.25 4.46
C ALA A 30 -6.39 -0.03 5.97
N GLY A 31 -7.56 -0.50 6.42
CA GLY A 31 -7.77 -0.92 7.81
C GLY A 31 -6.96 -2.17 8.17
N ASP A 32 -6.96 -3.16 7.30
CA ASP A 32 -6.24 -4.42 7.52
C ASP A 32 -4.73 -4.23 7.34
N LEU A 33 -4.30 -3.35 6.43
CA LEU A 33 -2.90 -2.93 6.33
C LEU A 33 -2.43 -2.25 7.62
N LEU A 34 -3.28 -1.44 8.25
CA LEU A 34 -2.96 -0.78 9.50
C LEU A 34 -2.74 -1.79 10.64
N LEU A 35 -3.55 -2.85 10.69
CA LEU A 35 -3.37 -3.98 11.62
C LEU A 35 -2.13 -4.82 11.28
N TRP A 36 -1.88 -5.08 10.00
CA TRP A 36 -0.74 -5.85 9.53
C TRP A 36 0.59 -5.22 9.95
N PHE A 37 0.69 -3.89 9.87
CA PHE A 37 1.88 -3.14 10.31
C PHE A 37 1.87 -2.80 11.81
N GLU A 38 0.91 -3.33 12.58
CA GLU A 38 0.72 -3.08 14.01
C GLU A 38 0.64 -1.58 14.38
N LEU A 39 0.16 -0.76 13.44
CA LEU A 39 0.07 0.68 13.59
C LEU A 39 -1.13 1.08 14.45
N ASP A 40 -2.12 0.21 14.62
CA ASP A 40 -3.25 0.41 15.54
C ASP A 40 -2.78 0.51 16.99
N LYS A 41 -1.75 -0.25 17.36
CA LYS A 41 -1.14 -0.27 18.69
C LYS A 41 -0.25 0.96 18.94
N CYS A 42 0.30 1.54 17.87
CA CYS A 42 1.31 2.61 17.94
C CYS A 42 0.74 4.02 17.69
N LEU A 43 -0.46 4.12 17.11
CA LEU A 43 -1.05 5.39 16.67
C LEU A 43 -2.35 5.68 17.39
N THR A 44 -2.56 6.96 17.69
CA THR A 44 -3.87 7.44 18.14
C THR A 44 -4.92 7.31 17.04
N ARG A 45 -6.22 7.27 17.38
CA ARG A 45 -7.30 7.18 16.37
C ARG A 45 -7.19 8.23 15.26
N LEU A 46 -6.83 9.47 15.61
CA LEU A 46 -6.64 10.53 14.62
C LEU A 46 -5.46 10.25 13.68
N GLU A 47 -4.34 9.74 14.21
CA GLU A 47 -3.17 9.37 13.41
C GLU A 47 -3.45 8.15 12.54
N GLN A 48 -4.25 7.19 13.02
CA GLN A 48 -4.69 6.05 12.25
C GLN A 48 -5.48 6.49 11.02
N GLU A 49 -6.42 7.43 11.16
CA GLU A 49 -7.19 7.95 10.02
C GLU A 49 -6.30 8.67 8.98
N ILE A 50 -5.23 9.34 9.43
CA ILE A 50 -4.25 9.95 8.52
C ILE A 50 -3.49 8.85 7.76
N ILE A 51 -3.00 7.83 8.47
CA ILE A 51 -2.24 6.74 7.88
C ILE A 51 -3.09 5.86 6.97
N LYS A 52 -4.36 5.62 7.28
CA LYS A 52 -5.29 4.89 6.40
C LYS A 52 -5.40 5.54 5.02
N LYS A 53 -5.42 6.88 4.95
CA LYS A 53 -5.45 7.61 3.67
C LYS A 53 -4.17 7.39 2.86
N GLU A 54 -3.01 7.41 3.54
CA GLU A 54 -1.72 7.13 2.89
C GLU A 54 -1.64 5.67 2.39
N LEU A 55 -2.08 4.72 3.22
CA LEU A 55 -2.14 3.29 2.87
C LEU A 55 -3.06 3.04 1.68
N ALA A 56 -4.24 3.68 1.64
CA ALA A 56 -5.17 3.58 0.52
C ALA A 56 -4.54 4.10 -0.79
N ALA A 57 -3.89 5.26 -0.74
CA ALA A 57 -3.20 5.82 -1.90
C ALA A 57 -2.03 4.92 -2.38
N MET A 58 -1.30 4.29 -1.45
CA MET A 58 -0.24 3.34 -1.80
C MET A 58 -0.80 2.06 -2.44
N ALA A 59 -1.93 1.55 -1.94
CA ALA A 59 -2.62 0.40 -2.51
C ALA A 59 -3.09 0.69 -3.94
N GLU A 60 -3.73 1.83 -4.15
CA GLU A 60 -4.17 2.28 -5.48
C GLU A 60 -2.99 2.44 -6.45
N ALA A 61 -1.88 3.05 -6.00
CA ALA A 61 -0.69 3.21 -6.83
C ALA A 61 -0.06 1.85 -7.22
N GLN A 62 0.00 0.90 -6.30
CA GLN A 62 0.56 -0.43 -6.58
C GLN A 62 -0.35 -1.23 -7.52
N ASP A 63 -1.67 -1.15 -7.34
CA ASP A 63 -2.65 -1.79 -8.24
C ASP A 63 -2.60 -1.18 -9.65
N ALA A 64 -2.52 0.15 -9.77
CA ALA A 64 -2.35 0.84 -11.04
C ALA A 64 -1.07 0.42 -11.76
N LEU A 65 0.05 0.31 -11.03
CA LEU A 65 1.33 -0.14 -11.57
C LEU A 65 1.25 -1.58 -12.09
N GLU A 66 0.55 -2.46 -11.36
CA GLU A 66 0.40 -3.86 -11.78
C GLU A 66 -0.48 -3.98 -13.04
N LYS A 67 -1.56 -3.19 -13.13
CA LYS A 67 -2.38 -3.09 -14.35
C LYS A 67 -1.56 -2.62 -15.55
N LEU A 68 -0.71 -1.61 -15.38
CA LEU A 68 0.18 -1.14 -16.44
C LEU A 68 1.16 -2.24 -16.89
N ARG A 69 1.77 -2.98 -15.96
CA ARG A 69 2.65 -4.11 -16.28
C ARG A 69 1.95 -5.22 -17.06
N ILE A 70 0.70 -5.54 -16.72
CA ILE A 70 -0.11 -6.54 -17.43
C ILE A 70 -0.37 -6.08 -18.88
N ILE A 71 -0.73 -4.81 -19.06
CA ILE A 71 -0.96 -4.21 -20.38
C ILE A 71 0.33 -4.25 -21.22
N GLU A 72 1.47 -3.88 -20.66
CA GLU A 72 2.76 -3.92 -21.36
C GLU A 72 3.14 -5.33 -21.79
N ARG A 73 3.02 -6.33 -20.91
CA ARG A 73 3.29 -7.75 -21.24
C ARG A 73 2.38 -8.28 -22.36
N SER A 74 1.11 -7.86 -22.34
CA SER A 74 0.14 -8.25 -23.36
C SER A 74 0.53 -7.67 -24.74
N ARG A 75 1.07 -6.45 -24.77
CA ARG A 75 1.56 -5.81 -26.01
C ARG A 75 2.81 -6.49 -26.56
N THR A 76 3.77 -6.86 -25.71
CA THR A 76 4.99 -7.54 -26.14
C THR A 76 4.72 -8.95 -26.68
N ASN A 77 3.78 -9.68 -26.07
CA ASN A 77 3.41 -11.03 -26.51
C ASN A 77 2.62 -11.05 -27.83
N LEU A 78 1.96 -9.95 -28.20
CA LEU A 78 1.30 -9.79 -29.50
C LEU A 78 2.24 -9.30 -30.62
N SER A 79 3.46 -8.88 -30.26
CA SER A 79 4.47 -8.36 -31.21
C SER A 79 5.60 -9.36 -31.49
N SER A 80 5.50 -10.59 -30.97
CA SER A 80 6.41 -11.72 -31.21
C SER A 80 5.70 -12.81 -31.99
#